data_AF-A0A0D7NS71-F1
#
_entry.id   AF-A0A0D7NS71-F1
#
_cell.length_a   1.000
_cell.length_b   1.000
_cell.length_c   1.000
_cell.angle_alpha   90.00
_cell.angle_beta   90.00
_cell.angle_gamma   90.00
#
_symmetry.space_group_name_H-M   'P 1'
#
loop_
_entity.id
_entity.type
_entity.pdbx_description
1 polymer ?
#
loop_
_entity_poly.entity_id
_entity_poly.type
_entity_poly.pdbx_seq_one_letter_code
_entity_poly.pdbx_strand_id
1 'polypeptide(L)'
;MPQIWMTYHEIADMIGCDVETARAATIQRALDRKKSRDGMTRAKLDPELMGVFIAVIRNADPDLDLAVRELRNMHQAMLRNEVNSPGRSAAG
;
A
#
# COMPACT_ATOMS: atom_id res chain seq x y z
N MET A 1 2.64 -13.25 -8.92
CA MET A 1 2.15 -11.95 -8.42
C MET A 1 0.86 -11.57 -9.14
N PRO A 2 -0.11 -10.95 -8.46
CA PRO A 2 -1.31 -10.43 -9.11
C PRO A 2 -0.92 -9.43 -10.22
N GLN A 3 -1.62 -9.50 -11.36
CA GLN A 3 -1.43 -8.55 -12.44
C GLN A 3 -2.41 -7.38 -12.24
N ILE A 4 -1.89 -6.21 -11.89
CA ILE A 4 -2.69 -5.01 -11.72
C ILE A 4 -2.74 -4.26 -13.06
N TRP A 5 -3.96 -3.89 -13.47
CA TRP A 5 -4.25 -3.17 -14.71
C TRP A 5 -4.91 -1.85 -14.35
N MET A 6 -4.30 -0.73 -14.74
CA MET A 6 -4.77 0.62 -14.41
C MET A 6 -4.91 1.48 -15.67
N THR A 7 -5.89 2.37 -15.67
CA THR A 7 -6.09 3.40 -16.69
C THR A 7 -5.00 4.45 -16.61
N TYR A 8 -4.86 5.28 -17.65
CA TYR A 8 -3.90 6.39 -17.62
C TYR A 8 -4.22 7.42 -16.53
N HIS A 9 -5.51 7.65 -16.24
CA HIS A 9 -5.93 8.48 -15.12
C HIS A 9 -5.48 7.91 -13.78
N GLU A 10 -5.77 6.63 -13.52
CA GLU A 10 -5.37 6.00 -12.25
C GLU A 10 -3.84 5.97 -12.09
N ILE A 11 -3.08 5.76 -13.18
CA ILE A 11 -1.62 5.83 -13.14
C ILE A 11 -1.13 7.25 -12.88
N ALA A 12 -1.74 8.24 -13.53
CA ALA A 12 -1.42 9.66 -13.35
C ALA A 12 -1.64 10.11 -11.90
N ASP A 13 -2.80 9.75 -11.33
CA ASP A 13 -3.13 10.01 -9.93
C ASP A 13 -2.14 9.31 -8.98
N MET A 14 -1.80 8.05 -9.26
CA MET A 14 -0.87 7.27 -8.44
C MET A 14 0.54 7.86 -8.38
N ILE A 15 1.04 8.45 -9.48
CA ILE A 15 2.40 9.01 -9.55
C ILE A 15 2.44 10.54 -9.46
N GLY A 16 1.28 11.20 -9.33
CA GLY A 16 1.16 12.65 -9.19
C GLY A 16 1.53 13.43 -10.46
N CYS A 17 1.19 12.92 -11.65
CA CYS A 17 1.40 13.61 -12.92
C CYS A 17 0.09 13.83 -13.69
N ASP A 18 0.15 14.49 -14.86
CA ASP A 18 -1.00 14.56 -15.76
C ASP A 18 -1.16 13.27 -16.60
N VAL A 19 -2.34 13.12 -17.19
CA VAL A 19 -2.74 11.90 -17.93
C VAL A 19 -1.92 11.68 -19.20
N GLU A 20 -1.53 12.75 -19.90
CA GLU A 20 -0.72 12.63 -21.12
C GLU A 20 0.71 12.21 -20.78
N THR A 21 1.27 12.73 -19.69
CA THR A 21 2.55 12.27 -19.15
C THR A 21 2.49 10.80 -18.74
N ALA A 22 1.45 10.36 -18.04
CA ALA A 22 1.27 8.95 -17.68
C ALA A 22 1.14 8.04 -18.92
N ARG A 23 0.41 8.50 -19.94
CA ARG A 23 0.27 7.79 -21.23
C ARG A 23 1.61 7.68 -21.95
N ALA A 24 2.36 8.77 -22.05
CA ALA A 24 3.67 8.80 -22.66
C ALA A 24 4.65 7.87 -21.94
N ALA A 25 4.68 7.92 -20.60
CA ALA A 25 5.53 7.04 -19.79
C ALA A 25 5.16 5.56 -19.95
N THR A 26 3.86 5.23 -20.04
CA THR A 26 3.40 3.87 -20.35
C THR A 26 3.95 3.38 -21.70
N ILE A 27 3.89 4.24 -22.72
CA ILE A 27 4.37 3.92 -24.08
C ILE A 27 5.89 3.74 -24.08
N GLN A 28 6.62 4.67 -23.45
CA GLN A 28 8.09 4.61 -23.35
C GLN A 28 8.58 3.37 -22.63
N ARG A 29 7.88 2.93 -21.57
CA ARG A 29 8.16 1.69 -20.84
C ARG A 29 7.71 0.41 -21.57
N ALA A 30 7.06 0.54 -22.73
CA ALA A 30 6.49 -0.56 -23.50
C ALA A 30 5.57 -1.49 -22.68
N LEU A 31 4.77 -0.91 -21.77
CA LEU A 31 3.87 -1.71 -20.94
C LEU A 31 2.78 -2.40 -21.76
N ASP A 32 2.38 -3.60 -21.33
CA ASP A 32 1.23 -4.30 -21.89
C ASP A 32 -0.02 -3.41 -21.75
N ARG A 33 -0.75 -3.20 -22.84
CA ARG A 33 -1.96 -2.38 -22.88
C ARG A 33 -3.12 -3.17 -23.46
N LYS A 34 -4.31 -3.02 -22.89
CA LYS A 34 -5.54 -3.60 -23.43
C LYS A 34 -6.71 -2.64 -23.29
N LYS A 35 -7.64 -2.70 -24.25
CA LYS A 35 -8.93 -2.04 -24.13
C LYS A 35 -9.85 -2.89 -23.28
N SER A 36 -10.41 -2.31 -22.23
CA SER A 36 -11.37 -2.95 -21.35
C SER A 36 -12.82 -2.84 -21.87
N ARG A 37 -13.75 -3.56 -21.22
CA ARG A 37 -15.17 -3.56 -21.59
C ARG A 37 -15.85 -2.19 -21.45
N ASP A 38 -15.35 -1.35 -20.55
CA ASP A 38 -15.79 0.03 -20.35
C ASP A 38 -15.21 1.01 -21.39
N GLY A 39 -14.49 0.49 -22.40
CA GLY A 39 -13.87 1.29 -23.46
C GLY A 39 -12.56 1.96 -23.05
N MET A 40 -12.17 1.90 -21.77
CA MET A 40 -10.93 2.50 -21.28
C MET A 40 -9.72 1.63 -21.61
N THR A 41 -8.62 2.26 -21.99
CA THR A 41 -7.32 1.59 -22.13
C THR A 41 -6.69 1.44 -20.76
N ARG A 42 -6.30 0.22 -20.41
CA ARG A 42 -5.55 -0.08 -19.20
C ARG A 42 -4.17 -0.61 -19.54
N ALA A 43 -3.18 -0.17 -18.80
CA ALA A 43 -1.82 -0.69 -18.83
C ALA A 43 -1.58 -1.62 -17.65
N LYS A 44 -0.83 -2.69 -17.88
CA LYS A 44 -0.37 -3.58 -16.82
C LYS A 44 0.84 -2.95 -16.15
N LEU A 45 0.82 -2.88 -14.82
CA LEU A 45 1.96 -2.36 -14.07
C LEU A 45 3.16 -3.29 -14.20
N ASP A 46 4.34 -2.70 -14.41
CA ASP A 46 5.62 -3.37 -14.27
C ASP A 46 6.02 -3.45 -12.77
N PRO A 47 7.14 -4.12 -12.43
CA PRO A 47 7.57 -4.23 -11.03
C PRO A 47 7.84 -2.88 -10.34
N GLU A 48 8.30 -1.88 -11.08
CA GLU A 48 8.61 -0.55 -10.53
C GLU A 48 7.32 0.16 -10.12
N LEU A 49 6.35 0.24 -11.03
CA LEU A 49 5.04 0.83 -10.77
C LEU A 49 4.23 0.02 -9.76
N MET A 50 4.41 -1.31 -9.70
CA MET A 50 3.83 -2.14 -8.65
C MET A 50 4.37 -1.74 -7.26
N GLY A 51 5.65 -1.42 -7.17
CA GLY A 51 6.25 -0.91 -5.93
C GLY A 51 5.62 0.41 -5.49
N VAL A 52 5.41 1.33 -6.43
CA VAL A 52 4.71 2.60 -6.16
C VAL A 52 3.27 2.35 -5.71
N PHE A 53 2.53 1.49 -6.42
CA PHE A 53 1.16 1.13 -6.07
C PHE A 53 1.05 0.60 -4.62
N ILE A 54 1.95 -0.30 -4.22
CA ILE A 54 1.98 -0.85 -2.86
C ILE A 54 2.28 0.26 -1.84
N ALA A 55 3.20 1.17 -2.15
CA ALA A 55 3.51 2.30 -1.28
C ALA A 55 2.30 3.24 -1.12
N VAL A 56 1.58 3.53 -2.20
CA VAL A 56 0.36 4.36 -2.16
C VAL A 56 -0.72 3.71 -1.31
N ILE A 57 -0.97 2.39 -1.44
CA ILE A 57 -1.94 1.69 -0.59
C ILE A 57 -1.54 1.74 0.87
N ARG A 58 -0.25 1.49 1.17
CA ARG A 58 0.24 1.51 2.56
C ARG A 58 0.05 2.88 3.20
N ASN A 59 0.32 3.94 2.46
CA ASN A 59 0.23 5.31 2.95
C ASN A 59 -1.15 5.96 2.74
N ALA A 60 -2.16 5.19 2.31
CA ALA A 60 -3.47 5.74 1.97
C ALA A 60 -4.23 6.28 3.19
N ASP A 61 -3.92 5.78 4.38
CA ASP A 61 -4.56 6.19 5.63
C ASP A 61 -3.52 6.34 6.76
N PRO A 62 -2.97 7.55 6.95
CA PRO A 62 -1.99 7.80 8.01
C PRO A 62 -2.57 7.63 9.42
N ASP A 63 -3.87 7.81 9.59
CA ASP A 63 -4.56 7.65 10.88
C ASP A 63 -4.69 6.16 11.23
N LEU A 64 -5.01 5.32 10.24
CA LEU A 64 -4.99 3.85 10.39
C LEU A 64 -3.59 3.34 10.74
N ASP A 65 -2.55 3.84 10.06
CA ASP A 65 -1.16 3.46 10.35
C ASP A 65 -0.72 3.85 11.77
N LEU A 66 -1.14 5.04 12.23
CA LEU A 66 -0.97 5.48 13.62
C LEU A 66 -1.70 4.53 14.57
N ALA A 67 -2.97 4.24 14.33
CA ALA A 67 -3.76 3.35 15.18
C ALA A 67 -3.16 1.93 15.27
N VAL A 68 -2.70 1.36 14.16
CA VAL A 68 -2.01 0.05 14.13
C VAL A 68 -0.73 0.09 14.95
N ARG A 69 0.05 1.18 14.87
CA ARG A 69 1.28 1.34 15.66
C ARG A 69 0.97 1.42 17.15
N GLU A 70 0.00 2.24 17.56
CA GLU A 70 -0.40 2.35 18.97
C GLU A 70 -0.89 1.02 19.54
N LEU A 71 -1.69 0.27 18.77
CA LEU A 71 -2.15 -1.05 19.18
C LEU A 71 -0.98 -2.04 19.41
N ARG A 72 0.03 -2.03 18.53
CA ARG A 72 1.24 -2.85 18.70
C ARG A 72 2.03 -2.42 19.94
N ASN A 73 2.15 -1.12 20.19
CA ASN A 73 2.83 -0.59 21.37
C ASN A 73 2.13 -1.04 22.66
N MET A 74 0.81 -0.92 22.73
CA MET A 74 0.02 -1.40 23.87
C MET A 74 0.20 -2.90 24.11
N HIS A 75 0.11 -3.72 23.05
CA HIS A 75 0.31 -5.16 23.16
C HIS A 75 1.71 -5.52 23.67
N GLN A 76 2.76 -4.85 23.18
CA GLN A 76 4.12 -5.05 23.67
C GLN A 76 4.29 -4.63 25.13
N ALA A 77 3.64 -3.54 25.56
CA ALA A 77 3.65 -3.11 26.96
C ALA A 77 2.95 -4.13 27.87
N MET A 78 1.82 -4.70 27.42
CA MET A 78 1.12 -5.76 28.15
C MET A 78 1.99 -7.02 28.29
N LEU A 79 2.59 -7.50 27.19
CA LEU A 79 3.50 -8.65 27.22
C LEU A 79 4.71 -8.41 28.14
N ARG A 80 5.28 -7.19 28.12
CA ARG A 80 6.38 -6.82 29.01
C ARG A 80 5.93 -6.81 30.48
N ASN A 81 4.76 -6.28 30.79
CA ASN A 81 4.22 -6.26 32.16
C ASN A 81 3.84 -7.66 32.68
N GLU A 82 3.38 -8.56 31.80
CA GLU A 82 3.13 -9.95 32.15
C GLU A 82 4.43 -10.71 32.49
N VAL A 83 5.52 -10.46 31.74
CA VAL A 83 6.84 -11.02 32.02
C VAL A 83 7.47 -10.42 33.29
N ASN A 84 7.16 -9.16 33.60
CA ASN A 84 7.71 -8.44 34.75
C ASN A 84 6.83 -8.52 36.02
N SER A 85 5.80 -9.36 36.03
CA SER A 85 5.04 -9.67 37.24
C SER A 85 5.72 -10.82 37.99
N PRO A 86 6.50 -10.57 39.06
CA PRO A 86 6.95 -11.64 39.94
C PRO A 86 5.70 -12.18 40.64
N GLY A 87 5.60 -13.51 40.70
CA GLY A 87 4.42 -14.20 41.23
C GLY A 87 3.86 -13.54 42.49
N ARG A 88 2.53 -13.38 42.51
CA ARG A 88 1.79 -13.34 43.77
C ARG A 88 2.11 -14.63 44.53
N SER A 89 3.11 -14.57 45.39
CA SER A 89 3.31 -15.49 46.51
C SER A 89 3.44 -14.66 47.77
N ALA A 90 2.82 -15.20 48.82
CA ALA A 90 2.85 -14.79 50.22
C ALA A 90 1.89 -13.66 50.65
N ALA A 91 0.70 -14.08 51.07
CA ALA A 91 0.15 -13.80 52.40
C ALA A 91 -0.69 -15.04 52.75
N GLY A 92 -0.42 -15.80 53.82
CA GLY A 92 -0.08 -15.36 55.17
C GLY A 92 -1.30 -15.70 56.03
#